data_AF-A0AAV5WAH6-F1
#
_entry.id   AF-A0AAV5WAH6-F1
#
_cell.length_a   1.000
_cell.length_b   1.000
_cell.length_c   1.000
_cell.angle_alpha   90.00
_cell.angle_beta   90.00
_cell.angle_gamma   90.00
#
_symmetry.space_group_name_H-M   'P 1'
#
loop_
_entity.id
_entity.type
_entity.pdbx_description
1 polymer ?
#
loop_
_entity_poly.entity_id
_entity_poly.type
_entity_poly.pdbx_seq_one_letter_code
_entity_poly.pdbx_strand_id
1 'polypeptide(L)'
;LGSNANYVSFRKDRPTNAAKSRGGGVAILCSPLLNPILISSFSTDDIEAITIDIHTSSYCKSIPFSSVRVCLIYRAPSCTNASLESLLTYLESIVGNSPLLISGDLNFPDIDWYTLTSPSQNDFLSFVADYRFSQNIRPSIPISDHTSISFSLAVASPRPRPFVPSRVYHLADWVMINSLISDHNWTMSLAHLDMNSSYEYFCNFMNSVLDTYVPKTTRSSSSPYPRHLRILYNKSNRIAMRALREHNVRVENKIVNSNNAKAFFALCKTRLKSTSNASPGIIDLTGKSIVTDRDKAHAFSLYFASVSTPPLHAPLLPPTPSPHQTSLFDLPYLGVIMQPSLKFSDHVSKLTSKARSKVNIMFKCFYSNDPLLYLQAFNAFIRPLLEYCTVVWSPRTVKLANFVENVQRNFTRRVFFRCAIPYSPYPDRLNFLSMSTLEQRRLIFDLLFLHKTIHNFYSLNSNLLFKISPLTRNLRNTHKLRIALPFAVPKSHSTFATRTVQRWNALP
;
A
#
# COMPACT_ATOMS: atom_id res chain seq x y z
N LEU A 1 14.13 -30.04 4.03
CA LEU A 1 15.21 -30.85 3.41
C LEU A 1 16.33 -29.90 3.02
N GLY A 2 17.29 -29.75 3.92
CA GLY A 2 18.52 -29.03 3.69
C GLY A 2 19.64 -30.01 3.33
N SER A 3 20.47 -29.59 2.38
CA SER A 3 21.90 -29.88 2.31
C SER A 3 22.49 -28.83 1.38
N ASN A 4 23.42 -28.03 1.90
CA ASN A 4 24.16 -27.02 1.16
C ASN A 4 24.81 -27.63 -0.09
N ALA A 5 24.33 -27.26 -1.28
CA ALA A 5 25.22 -27.21 -2.43
C ALA A 5 25.93 -25.86 -2.34
N ASN A 6 27.11 -25.83 -1.72
CA ASN A 6 27.94 -24.64 -1.67
C ASN A 6 28.12 -24.12 -3.11
N TYR A 7 27.76 -22.87 -3.35
CA TYR A 7 28.00 -22.23 -4.64
C TYR A 7 29.50 -22.31 -4.97
N VAL A 8 29.83 -22.53 -6.24
CA VAL A 8 31.20 -22.31 -6.73
C VAL A 8 31.40 -20.80 -6.80
N SER A 9 32.37 -20.30 -6.05
CA SER A 9 32.71 -18.88 -6.00
C SER A 9 33.95 -18.62 -6.85
N PHE A 10 33.79 -17.75 -7.83
CA PHE A 10 34.89 -17.18 -8.60
C PHE A 10 35.01 -15.72 -8.19
N ARG A 11 36.17 -15.30 -7.71
CA ARG A 11 36.38 -13.95 -7.19
C ARG A 11 37.68 -13.36 -7.72
N LYS A 12 37.65 -12.09 -8.09
CA LYS A 12 38.82 -11.29 -8.43
C LYS A 12 38.81 -10.04 -7.56
N ASP A 13 39.80 -9.98 -6.65
CA ASP A 13 39.98 -8.86 -5.74
C ASP A 13 40.81 -7.75 -6.36
N ARG A 14 40.51 -6.52 -5.96
CA ARG A 14 41.28 -5.32 -6.29
C ARG A 14 42.67 -5.39 -5.64
N PRO A 15 43.75 -5.10 -6.37
CA PRO A 15 45.07 -4.92 -5.79
C PRO A 15 45.07 -3.80 -4.74
N THR A 16 45.48 -4.08 -3.51
CA THR A 16 45.55 -3.09 -2.43
C THR A 16 46.91 -2.40 -2.42
N ASN A 17 46.94 -1.08 -2.61
CA ASN A 17 48.14 -0.24 -2.48
C ASN A 17 47.98 0.72 -1.29
N ALA A 18 49.09 1.31 -0.81
CA ALA A 18 49.14 2.19 0.37
C ALA A 18 48.15 3.38 0.36
N ALA A 19 47.65 3.78 -0.82
CA ALA A 19 46.66 4.86 -1.00
C ALA A 19 45.18 4.40 -0.99
N LYS A 20 44.88 3.10 -1.15
CA LYS A 20 43.51 2.55 -1.25
C LYS A 20 43.24 1.64 -0.03
N SER A 21 42.61 2.18 1.02
CA SER A 21 42.40 1.50 2.32
C SER A 21 41.18 0.57 2.39
N ARG A 22 40.34 0.51 1.35
CA ARG A 22 39.16 -0.36 1.29
C ARG A 22 39.32 -1.42 0.20
N GLY A 23 39.20 -2.69 0.58
CA GLY A 23 39.11 -3.81 -0.37
C GLY A 23 37.86 -3.71 -1.25
N GLY A 24 37.92 -4.34 -2.43
CA GLY A 24 36.84 -4.40 -3.42
C GLY A 24 37.14 -5.47 -4.47
N GLY A 25 36.22 -5.70 -5.41
CA GLY A 25 36.41 -6.67 -6.49
C GLY A 25 35.11 -7.18 -7.08
N VAL A 26 35.22 -8.13 -8.00
CA VAL A 26 34.08 -8.81 -8.65
C VAL A 26 33.99 -10.26 -8.20
N ALA A 27 32.77 -10.77 -8.05
CA ALA A 27 32.54 -12.16 -7.70
C ALA A 27 31.33 -12.75 -8.45
N ILE A 28 31.51 -13.96 -8.99
CA ILE A 28 30.44 -14.78 -9.56
C ILE A 28 30.21 -15.98 -8.64
N LEU A 29 28.97 -16.14 -8.20
CA LEU A 29 28.51 -17.30 -7.42
C LEU A 29 27.63 -18.16 -8.32
N CYS A 30 28.09 -19.35 -8.68
CA CYS A 30 27.39 -20.24 -9.60
C CYS A 30 27.05 -21.56 -8.92
N SER A 31 25.87 -22.12 -9.23
CA SER A 31 25.49 -23.43 -8.74
C SER A 31 26.43 -24.49 -9.33
N PRO A 32 26.98 -25.44 -8.54
CA PRO A 32 27.81 -26.52 -9.06
C PRO A 32 27.12 -27.34 -10.15
N LEU A 33 25.78 -27.41 -10.13
CA LEU A 33 24.97 -28.12 -11.13
C LEU A 33 25.08 -27.55 -12.55
N LEU A 34 25.60 -26.32 -12.68
CA LEU A 34 25.80 -25.65 -13.96
C LEU A 34 27.21 -25.86 -14.53
N ASN A 35 28.04 -26.68 -13.87
CA ASN A 35 29.41 -26.97 -14.26
C ASN A 35 30.19 -25.70 -14.68
N PRO A 36 30.32 -24.70 -13.77
CA PRO A 36 30.99 -23.46 -14.11
C PRO A 36 32.51 -23.65 -14.17
N ILE A 37 33.16 -23.09 -15.19
CA ILE A 37 34.61 -23.13 -15.39
C ILE A 37 35.14 -21.71 -15.49
N LEU A 38 36.19 -21.38 -14.71
CA LEU A 38 36.89 -20.11 -14.86
C LEU A 38 37.67 -20.09 -16.17
N ILE A 39 37.42 -19.09 -17.02
CA ILE A 39 38.12 -18.92 -18.30
C ILE A 39 39.28 -17.97 -18.12
N SER A 40 39.01 -16.79 -17.55
CA SER A 40 40.03 -15.77 -17.36
C SER A 40 39.60 -14.79 -16.28
N SER A 41 40.58 -14.06 -15.74
CA SER A 41 40.35 -12.92 -14.88
C SER A 41 41.27 -11.80 -15.31
N PHE A 42 40.81 -10.57 -15.15
CA PHE A 42 41.52 -9.36 -15.57
C PHE A 42 41.42 -8.31 -14.46
N SER A 43 42.49 -7.56 -14.25
CA SER A 43 42.48 -6.46 -13.29
C SER A 43 43.51 -5.40 -13.65
N THR A 44 43.09 -4.14 -13.61
CA THR A 44 43.95 -2.95 -13.56
C THR A 44 43.68 -2.20 -12.27
N ASP A 45 44.27 -1.01 -12.09
CA ASP A 45 44.00 -0.18 -10.91
C ASP A 45 42.53 0.28 -10.80
N ASP A 46 41.82 0.34 -11.93
CA ASP A 46 40.48 0.91 -12.05
C ASP A 46 39.43 -0.07 -12.60
N ILE A 47 39.83 -1.28 -12.99
CA ILE A 47 38.93 -2.27 -13.59
C ILE A 47 39.19 -3.64 -12.96
N GLU A 48 38.12 -4.35 -12.62
CA GLU A 48 38.17 -5.76 -12.25
C GLU A 48 37.18 -6.55 -13.11
N ALA A 49 37.64 -7.65 -13.71
CA ALA A 49 36.78 -8.51 -14.49
C ALA A 49 37.05 -10.00 -14.23
N ILE A 50 35.99 -10.81 -14.30
CA ILE A 50 36.08 -12.26 -14.19
C ILE A 50 35.13 -12.91 -15.19
N THR A 51 35.65 -13.90 -15.92
CA THR A 51 34.91 -14.59 -16.98
C THR A 51 34.85 -16.07 -16.70
N ILE A 52 33.63 -16.62 -16.72
CA ILE A 52 33.37 -18.06 -16.57
C ILE A 52 32.59 -18.59 -17.76
N ASP A 53 32.75 -19.86 -18.07
CA ASP A 53 31.86 -20.61 -18.96
C ASP A 53 30.92 -21.48 -18.13
N ILE A 54 29.65 -21.52 -18.53
CA ILE A 54 28.60 -22.37 -17.97
C ILE A 54 28.25 -23.41 -19.02
N HIS A 55 28.51 -24.69 -18.73
CA HIS A 55 28.26 -25.80 -19.66
C HIS A 55 26.85 -26.37 -19.50
N THR A 56 26.14 -26.52 -20.62
CA THR A 56 24.73 -26.96 -20.67
C THR A 56 24.57 -28.48 -20.85
N SER A 57 25.69 -29.22 -20.86
CA SER A 57 25.89 -30.53 -21.50
C SER A 57 25.22 -31.76 -20.87
N SER A 58 24.11 -31.62 -20.13
CA SER A 58 23.37 -32.82 -19.67
C SER A 58 21.85 -32.70 -19.63
N TYR A 59 21.29 -31.47 -19.61
CA TYR A 59 19.87 -31.29 -19.31
C TYR A 59 19.04 -30.67 -20.44
N CYS A 60 19.68 -30.15 -21.51
CA CYS A 60 18.97 -29.41 -22.55
C CYS A 60 19.47 -29.76 -23.95
N LYS A 61 18.96 -30.87 -24.53
CA LYS A 61 19.21 -31.26 -25.92
C LYS A 61 18.65 -30.27 -26.97
N SER A 62 17.92 -29.24 -26.53
CA SER A 62 17.25 -28.25 -27.38
C SER A 62 18.00 -26.93 -27.54
N ILE A 63 19.16 -26.76 -26.88
CA ILE A 63 19.95 -25.53 -26.96
C ILE A 63 21.07 -25.72 -27.98
N PRO A 64 21.26 -24.82 -28.96
CA PRO A 64 22.23 -25.00 -30.04
C PRO A 64 23.70 -24.79 -29.61
N PHE A 65 23.94 -24.37 -28.37
CA PHE A 65 25.27 -24.08 -27.82
C PHE A 65 25.59 -24.97 -26.60
N SER A 66 26.84 -25.44 -26.56
CA SER A 66 27.40 -26.32 -25.51
C SER A 66 27.76 -25.57 -24.23
N SER A 67 27.94 -24.25 -24.31
CA SER A 67 28.29 -23.39 -23.18
C SER A 67 27.80 -21.97 -23.39
N VAL A 68 27.65 -21.21 -22.30
CA VAL A 68 27.43 -19.76 -22.30
C VAL A 68 28.55 -19.11 -21.50
N ARG A 69 29.18 -18.10 -22.07
CA ARG A 69 30.23 -17.32 -21.42
C ARG A 69 29.63 -16.15 -20.68
N VAL A 70 30.05 -15.95 -19.43
CA VAL A 70 29.61 -14.85 -18.57
C VAL A 70 30.82 -14.07 -18.08
N CYS A 71 30.92 -12.81 -18.47
CA CYS A 71 31.94 -11.87 -18.04
C CYS A 71 31.32 -10.83 -17.10
N LEU A 72 31.78 -10.79 -15.84
CA LEU A 72 31.39 -9.80 -14.85
C LEU A 72 32.49 -8.75 -14.74
N ILE A 73 32.12 -7.46 -14.89
CA ILE A 73 33.07 -6.34 -14.93
C ILE A 73 32.65 -5.28 -13.91
N TYR A 74 33.63 -4.76 -13.18
CA TYR A 74 33.53 -3.49 -12.49
C TYR A 74 34.54 -2.54 -13.12
N ARG A 75 34.09 -1.36 -13.55
CA ARG A 75 34.94 -0.25 -14.02
C ARG A 75 34.69 0.95 -13.11
N ALA A 76 35.75 1.52 -12.54
CA ALA A 76 35.65 2.71 -11.73
C ALA A 76 35.28 3.95 -12.58
N PRO A 77 34.57 4.94 -12.03
CA PRO A 77 34.25 6.17 -12.75
C PRO A 77 35.51 6.99 -13.13
N SER A 78 36.63 6.79 -12.43
CA SER A 78 37.92 7.43 -12.68
C SER A 78 38.80 6.69 -13.69
N CYS A 79 38.29 5.65 -14.35
CA CYS A 79 39.07 4.79 -15.25
C CYS A 79 39.74 5.58 -16.38
N THR A 80 41.05 5.38 -16.54
CA THR A 80 41.86 5.98 -17.60
C THR A 80 41.60 5.34 -18.98
N ASN A 81 41.95 6.05 -20.06
CA ASN A 81 41.84 5.53 -21.43
C ASN A 81 42.72 4.28 -21.64
N ALA A 82 43.94 4.25 -21.10
CA ALA A 82 44.82 3.07 -21.18
C ALA A 82 44.21 1.84 -20.49
N SER A 83 43.51 2.03 -19.36
CA SER A 83 42.77 0.95 -18.70
C SER A 83 41.58 0.48 -19.55
N LEU A 84 40.90 1.41 -20.23
CA LEU A 84 39.82 1.08 -21.15
C LEU A 84 40.33 0.27 -22.35
N GLU A 85 41.42 0.69 -23.00
CA GLU A 85 42.06 -0.07 -24.09
C GLU A 85 42.42 -1.48 -23.63
N SER A 86 43.03 -1.61 -22.45
CA SER A 86 43.36 -2.92 -21.86
C SER A 86 42.12 -3.78 -21.60
N LEU A 87 41.01 -3.17 -21.19
CA LEU A 87 39.72 -3.87 -21.04
C LEU A 87 39.18 -4.32 -22.40
N LEU A 88 39.26 -3.49 -23.44
CA LEU A 88 38.79 -3.85 -24.78
C LEU A 88 39.60 -5.02 -25.34
N THR A 89 40.94 -4.98 -25.23
CA THR A 89 41.79 -6.12 -25.62
C THR A 89 41.44 -7.39 -24.84
N TYR A 90 41.15 -7.26 -23.54
CA TYR A 90 40.66 -8.39 -22.74
C TYR A 90 39.33 -8.93 -23.25
N LEU A 91 38.37 -8.05 -23.57
CA LEU A 91 37.06 -8.45 -24.10
C LEU A 91 37.19 -9.14 -25.45
N GLU A 92 38.02 -8.63 -26.35
CA GLU A 92 38.32 -9.26 -27.64
C GLU A 92 38.87 -10.67 -27.46
N SER A 93 39.75 -10.88 -26.47
CA SER A 93 40.33 -12.21 -26.19
C SER A 93 39.30 -13.24 -25.71
N ILE A 94 38.16 -12.80 -25.14
CA ILE A 94 37.11 -13.68 -24.64
C ILE A 94 35.92 -13.79 -25.58
N VAL A 95 35.85 -12.98 -26.65
CA VAL A 95 34.88 -13.17 -27.73
C VAL A 95 35.23 -14.45 -28.48
N GLY A 96 34.22 -15.28 -28.73
CA GLY A 96 34.39 -16.54 -29.45
C GLY A 96 33.06 -17.08 -29.95
N ASN A 97 33.00 -18.37 -30.25
CA ASN A 97 31.82 -19.01 -30.83
C ASN A 97 30.68 -19.26 -29.82
N SER A 98 30.95 -19.15 -28.51
CA SER A 98 29.93 -19.29 -27.46
C SER A 98 29.19 -17.97 -27.24
N PRO A 99 27.88 -17.98 -26.93
CA PRO A 99 27.17 -16.78 -26.52
C PRO A 99 27.87 -16.10 -25.33
N LEU A 100 28.19 -14.81 -25.47
CA LEU A 100 28.88 -14.01 -24.45
C LEU A 100 27.90 -13.03 -23.80
N LEU A 101 27.75 -13.15 -22.48
CA LEU A 101 27.02 -12.21 -21.65
C LEU A 101 28.02 -11.35 -20.87
N ILE A 102 27.99 -10.05 -21.12
CA ILE A 102 28.73 -9.06 -20.33
C ILE A 102 27.76 -8.42 -19.33
N SER A 103 28.16 -8.35 -18.06
CA SER A 103 27.38 -7.75 -16.99
C SER A 103 28.27 -7.07 -15.97
N GLY A 104 27.69 -6.17 -15.18
CA GLY A 104 28.36 -5.50 -14.06
C GLY A 104 28.19 -3.99 -14.09
N ASP A 105 29.04 -3.30 -13.32
CA ASP A 105 28.98 -1.84 -13.16
C ASP A 105 30.10 -1.20 -13.98
N LEU A 106 29.73 -0.66 -15.14
CA LEU A 106 30.69 -0.12 -16.11
C LEU A 106 30.96 1.39 -15.89
N ASN A 107 30.15 2.08 -15.08
CA ASN A 107 30.28 3.51 -14.78
C ASN A 107 30.62 4.41 -15.99
N PHE A 108 29.96 4.20 -17.14
CA PHE A 108 30.04 5.14 -18.27
C PHE A 108 28.94 6.20 -18.12
N PRO A 109 29.26 7.43 -17.69
CA PRO A 109 28.26 8.46 -17.41
C PRO A 109 27.62 9.02 -18.69
N ASP A 110 28.38 9.04 -19.79
CA ASP A 110 27.97 9.68 -21.04
C ASP A 110 27.23 8.72 -22.00
N ILE A 111 27.18 7.42 -21.68
CA ILE A 111 26.46 6.44 -22.50
C ILE A 111 24.98 6.44 -22.09
N ASP A 112 24.10 6.78 -23.03
CA ASP A 112 22.70 6.41 -22.95
C ASP A 112 22.57 4.93 -23.29
N TRP A 113 22.45 4.12 -22.24
CA TRP A 113 22.38 2.68 -22.35
C TRP A 113 21.14 2.18 -23.11
N TYR A 114 20.03 2.93 -23.11
CA TYR A 114 18.78 2.51 -23.78
C TYR A 114 18.90 2.62 -25.30
N THR A 115 19.52 3.69 -25.77
CA THR A 115 19.77 3.93 -27.19
C THR A 115 21.13 3.39 -27.65
N LEU A 116 22.00 2.98 -26.72
CA LEU A 116 23.41 2.66 -26.95
C LEU A 116 24.14 3.79 -27.69
N THR A 117 23.91 5.03 -27.28
CA THR A 117 24.55 6.22 -27.86
C THR A 117 25.35 7.01 -26.83
N SER A 118 26.26 7.86 -27.30
CA SER A 118 27.06 8.78 -26.48
C SER A 118 27.20 10.11 -27.22
N PRO A 119 27.23 11.27 -26.51
CA PRO A 119 27.46 12.58 -27.12
C PRO A 119 28.81 12.71 -27.83
N SER A 120 29.82 11.96 -27.38
CA SER A 120 31.15 11.88 -27.96
C SER A 120 31.50 10.46 -28.37
N GLN A 121 32.50 10.31 -29.25
CA GLN A 121 33.05 9.01 -29.61
C GLN A 121 33.48 8.24 -28.35
N ASN A 122 33.13 6.95 -28.31
CA ASN A 122 33.35 6.09 -27.17
C ASN A 122 33.76 4.69 -27.66
N ASP A 123 34.99 4.28 -27.36
CA ASP A 123 35.57 3.05 -27.90
C ASP A 123 34.86 1.79 -27.39
N PHE A 124 34.21 1.85 -26.24
CA PHE A 124 33.37 0.74 -25.76
C PHE A 124 32.09 0.60 -26.59
N LEU A 125 31.47 1.71 -27.03
CA LEU A 125 30.34 1.65 -27.95
C LEU A 125 30.76 1.15 -29.35
N SER A 126 31.96 1.51 -29.81
CA SER A 126 32.54 0.96 -31.04
C SER A 126 32.68 -0.56 -30.93
N PHE A 127 33.28 -1.07 -29.84
CA PHE A 127 33.36 -2.51 -29.56
C PHE A 127 31.98 -3.18 -29.53
N VAL A 128 30.99 -2.56 -28.86
CA VAL A 128 29.61 -3.07 -28.81
C VAL A 128 29.01 -3.19 -30.22
N ALA A 129 29.24 -2.20 -31.09
CA ALA A 129 28.75 -2.20 -32.46
C ALA A 129 29.46 -3.24 -33.33
N ASP A 130 30.79 -3.32 -33.25
CA ASP A 130 31.63 -4.22 -34.04
C ASP A 130 31.29 -5.70 -33.77
N TYR A 131 31.08 -6.04 -32.50
CA TYR A 131 30.70 -7.39 -32.06
C TYR A 131 29.18 -7.60 -31.95
N ARG A 132 28.37 -6.64 -32.39
CA ARG A 132 26.90 -6.69 -32.44
C ARG A 132 26.24 -7.05 -31.10
N PHE A 133 26.78 -6.52 -30.01
CA PHE A 133 26.14 -6.65 -28.71
C PHE A 133 24.81 -5.90 -28.68
N SER A 134 23.84 -6.47 -27.95
CA SER A 134 22.54 -5.84 -27.72
C SER A 134 22.26 -5.70 -26.24
N GLN A 135 21.63 -4.60 -25.85
CA GLN A 135 21.27 -4.37 -24.46
C GLN A 135 20.05 -5.20 -24.06
N ASN A 136 20.16 -5.94 -22.96
CA ASN A 136 19.08 -6.78 -22.42
C ASN A 136 18.50 -6.25 -21.09
N ILE A 137 18.73 -4.97 -20.78
CA ILE A 137 18.17 -4.31 -19.59
C ILE A 137 16.79 -3.76 -19.96
N ARG A 138 15.75 -4.14 -19.20
CA ARG A 138 14.43 -3.49 -19.28
C ARG A 138 14.25 -2.56 -18.07
N PRO A 139 13.56 -1.40 -18.23
CA PRO A 139 13.28 -0.52 -17.10
C PRO A 139 12.57 -1.30 -16.00
N SER A 140 13.16 -1.21 -14.81
CA SER A 140 12.92 -2.09 -13.67
C SER A 140 11.55 -1.85 -13.03
N ILE A 141 11.10 -2.91 -12.38
CA ILE A 141 10.07 -2.88 -11.33
C ILE A 141 10.26 -1.61 -10.48
N PRO A 142 9.22 -0.79 -10.26
CA PRO A 142 9.31 0.64 -9.85
C PRO A 142 9.90 0.95 -8.46
N ILE A 143 10.61 0.01 -7.83
CA ILE A 143 10.99 0.08 -6.41
C ILE A 143 12.36 -0.54 -6.09
N SER A 144 13.16 -0.87 -7.11
CA SER A 144 14.49 -1.49 -6.95
C SER A 144 15.56 -0.59 -7.58
N ASP A 145 16.61 -0.28 -6.82
CA ASP A 145 17.87 0.31 -7.30
C ASP A 145 18.72 -0.69 -8.11
N HIS A 146 18.28 -1.95 -8.20
CA HIS A 146 18.87 -2.96 -9.08
C HIS A 146 18.18 -3.03 -10.45
N THR A 147 18.97 -3.10 -11.52
CA THR A 147 18.54 -3.41 -12.88
C THR A 147 18.20 -4.90 -13.01
N SER A 148 16.99 -5.21 -13.48
CA SER A 148 16.56 -6.61 -13.69
C SER A 148 16.84 -7.03 -15.14
N ILE A 149 17.61 -8.11 -15.31
CA ILE A 149 17.78 -8.78 -16.61
C ILE A 149 16.66 -9.82 -16.76
N SER A 150 15.91 -9.76 -17.85
CA SER A 150 14.90 -10.75 -18.20
C SER A 150 15.29 -11.40 -19.52
N PHE A 151 15.62 -12.68 -19.49
CA PHE A 151 15.85 -13.46 -20.70
C PHE A 151 14.72 -14.44 -20.93
N SER A 152 14.39 -14.68 -22.20
CA SER A 152 13.41 -15.68 -22.61
C SER A 152 14.15 -16.99 -22.88
N LEU A 153 13.90 -18.01 -22.07
CA LEU A 153 14.40 -19.35 -22.33
C LEU A 153 13.58 -19.93 -23.49
N ALA A 154 14.14 -19.99 -24.70
CA ALA A 154 13.51 -20.61 -25.88
C ALA A 154 13.55 -22.15 -25.77
N VAL A 155 13.00 -22.69 -24.68
CA VAL A 155 12.73 -24.12 -24.57
C VAL A 155 11.34 -24.32 -25.15
N ALA A 156 11.23 -25.17 -26.17
CA ALA A 156 9.93 -25.59 -26.69
C ALA A 156 9.07 -26.06 -25.52
N SER A 157 7.98 -25.34 -25.25
CA SER A 157 7.06 -25.68 -24.17
C SER A 157 6.63 -27.14 -24.39
N PRO A 158 6.77 -28.03 -23.39
CA PRO A 158 6.25 -29.39 -23.53
C PRO A 158 4.80 -29.30 -23.98
N ARG A 159 4.41 -30.12 -24.97
CA ARG A 159 3.03 -30.10 -25.50
C ARG A 159 2.07 -30.11 -24.30
N PRO A 160 1.19 -29.10 -24.16
CA PRO A 160 0.31 -29.05 -23.02
C PRO A 160 -0.51 -30.34 -23.02
N ARG A 161 -0.41 -31.12 -21.93
CA ARG A 161 -1.32 -32.26 -21.75
C ARG A 161 -2.75 -31.71 -21.88
N PRO A 162 -3.63 -32.38 -22.64
CA PRO A 162 -5.02 -31.96 -22.72
C PRO A 162 -5.56 -31.85 -21.29
N PHE A 163 -6.06 -30.67 -20.95
CA PHE A 163 -6.65 -30.45 -19.63
C PHE A 163 -7.95 -31.24 -19.60
N VAL A 164 -7.99 -32.29 -18.79
CA VAL A 164 -9.22 -33.05 -18.52
C VAL A 164 -9.84 -32.45 -17.26
N PRO A 165 -10.96 -31.72 -17.36
CA PRO A 165 -11.62 -31.17 -16.19
C PRO A 165 -12.09 -32.31 -15.28
N SER A 166 -11.75 -32.23 -14.00
CA SER A 166 -12.17 -33.18 -12.96
C SER A 166 -13.25 -32.57 -12.08
N ARG A 167 -14.19 -33.40 -11.61
CA ARG A 167 -15.26 -32.97 -10.69
C ARG A 167 -14.70 -32.58 -9.32
N VAL A 168 -15.17 -31.46 -8.78
CA VAL A 168 -14.74 -30.88 -7.50
C VAL A 168 -15.79 -31.12 -6.42
N TYR A 169 -15.77 -32.31 -5.83
CA TYR A 169 -16.82 -32.79 -4.92
C TYR A 169 -17.05 -31.94 -3.66
N HIS A 170 -16.06 -31.19 -3.18
CA HIS A 170 -16.24 -30.31 -2.01
C HIS A 170 -17.06 -29.04 -2.31
N LEU A 171 -17.33 -28.76 -3.58
CA LEU A 171 -18.18 -27.66 -4.04
C LEU A 171 -19.51 -28.15 -4.62
N ALA A 172 -19.80 -29.45 -4.48
CA ALA A 172 -21.02 -30.03 -5.02
C ALA A 172 -22.26 -29.54 -4.26
N ASP A 173 -23.35 -29.33 -4.99
CA ASP A 173 -24.67 -29.11 -4.39
C ASP A 173 -25.27 -30.45 -3.95
N TRP A 174 -24.83 -30.92 -2.78
CA TRP A 174 -25.27 -32.21 -2.24
C TRP A 174 -26.77 -32.24 -1.90
N VAL A 175 -27.40 -31.10 -1.68
CA VAL A 175 -28.84 -31.02 -1.39
C VAL A 175 -29.62 -31.40 -2.64
N MET A 176 -29.30 -30.78 -3.78
CA MET A 176 -29.96 -31.12 -5.04
C MET A 176 -29.63 -32.52 -5.55
N ILE A 177 -28.37 -32.95 -5.42
CA ILE A 177 -27.96 -34.31 -5.83
C ILE A 177 -28.78 -35.37 -5.08
N ASN A 178 -28.90 -35.23 -3.76
CA ASN A 178 -29.63 -36.20 -2.95
C ASN A 178 -31.13 -36.18 -3.25
N SER A 179 -31.73 -35.01 -3.45
CA SER A 179 -33.15 -34.90 -3.84
C SER A 179 -33.42 -35.59 -5.17
N LEU A 180 -32.60 -35.35 -6.19
CA LEU A 180 -32.82 -35.95 -7.51
C LEU A 180 -32.64 -37.47 -7.51
N ILE A 181 -31.73 -37.99 -6.68
CA ILE A 181 -31.54 -39.43 -6.54
C ILE A 181 -32.72 -40.06 -5.78
N SER A 182 -33.25 -39.40 -4.74
CA SER A 182 -34.39 -39.89 -3.97
C SER A 182 -35.70 -39.84 -4.76
N ASP A 183 -35.87 -38.81 -5.59
CA ASP A 183 -37.09 -38.58 -6.35
C ASP A 183 -37.13 -39.39 -7.67
N HIS A 184 -36.01 -40.00 -8.05
CA HIS A 184 -35.95 -40.83 -9.25
C HIS A 184 -36.66 -42.17 -9.04
N ASN A 185 -37.65 -42.46 -9.89
CA ASN A 185 -38.40 -43.70 -9.83
C ASN A 185 -37.62 -44.88 -10.43
N TRP A 186 -36.69 -45.43 -9.64
CA TRP A 186 -35.86 -46.57 -10.02
C TRP A 186 -36.66 -47.78 -10.48
N THR A 187 -37.81 -48.03 -9.85
CA THR A 187 -38.67 -49.18 -10.17
C THR A 187 -39.17 -49.10 -11.61
N MET A 188 -39.66 -47.94 -12.04
CA MET A 188 -40.10 -47.74 -13.42
C MET A 188 -38.93 -47.70 -14.40
N SER A 189 -37.84 -47.01 -14.06
CA SER A 189 -36.68 -46.84 -14.94
C SER A 189 -35.96 -48.15 -15.25
N LEU A 190 -36.00 -49.11 -14.32
CA LEU A 190 -35.29 -50.39 -14.44
C LEU A 190 -36.22 -51.57 -14.80
N ALA A 191 -37.55 -51.39 -14.81
CA ALA A 191 -38.54 -52.47 -14.94
C ALA A 191 -38.38 -53.35 -16.20
N HIS A 192 -37.85 -52.79 -17.28
CA HIS A 192 -37.76 -53.45 -18.60
C HIS A 192 -36.32 -53.59 -19.11
N LEU A 193 -35.32 -53.35 -18.25
CA LEU A 193 -33.91 -53.44 -18.61
C LEU A 193 -33.30 -54.75 -18.13
N ASP A 194 -32.39 -55.30 -18.94
CA ASP A 194 -31.52 -56.39 -18.49
C ASP A 194 -30.43 -55.87 -17.54
N MET A 195 -29.63 -56.77 -16.98
CA MET A 195 -28.63 -56.41 -15.97
C MET A 195 -27.59 -55.40 -16.47
N ASN A 196 -27.09 -55.58 -17.70
CA ASN A 196 -26.05 -54.72 -18.27
C ASN A 196 -26.61 -53.34 -18.61
N SER A 197 -27.79 -53.29 -19.24
CA SER A 197 -28.48 -52.06 -19.57
C SER A 197 -28.92 -51.31 -18.31
N SER A 198 -29.31 -52.02 -17.25
CA SER A 198 -29.62 -51.43 -15.95
C SER A 198 -28.39 -50.74 -15.33
N TYR A 199 -27.23 -51.39 -15.37
CA TYR A 199 -25.98 -50.81 -14.86
C TYR A 199 -25.55 -49.59 -15.68
N GLU A 200 -25.61 -49.68 -17.00
CA GLU A 200 -25.28 -48.57 -17.89
C GLU A 200 -26.23 -47.38 -17.67
N TYR A 201 -27.53 -47.63 -17.54
CA TYR A 201 -28.53 -46.62 -17.21
C TYR A 201 -28.21 -45.93 -15.88
N PHE A 202 -27.93 -46.71 -14.83
CA PHE A 202 -27.54 -46.18 -13.53
C PHE A 202 -26.27 -45.31 -13.62
N CYS A 203 -25.22 -45.80 -14.29
CA CYS A 203 -23.99 -45.04 -14.48
C CYS A 203 -24.21 -43.74 -15.25
N ASN A 204 -25.04 -43.76 -16.29
CA ASN A 204 -25.36 -42.58 -17.09
C ASN A 204 -26.18 -41.56 -16.30
N PHE A 205 -27.20 -42.02 -15.56
CA PHE A 205 -27.98 -41.17 -14.68
C PHE A 205 -27.10 -40.50 -13.62
N MET A 206 -26.29 -41.29 -12.91
CA MET A 206 -25.40 -40.78 -11.87
C MET A 206 -24.36 -39.80 -12.45
N ASN A 207 -23.76 -40.10 -13.60
CA ASN A 207 -22.81 -39.19 -14.23
C ASN A 207 -23.48 -37.89 -14.70
N SER A 208 -24.71 -37.94 -15.20
CA SER A 208 -25.49 -36.76 -15.60
C SER A 208 -25.78 -35.83 -14.42
N VAL A 209 -26.27 -36.40 -13.31
CA VAL A 209 -26.50 -35.66 -12.05
C VAL A 209 -25.20 -35.05 -11.55
N LEU A 210 -24.12 -35.82 -11.51
CA LEU A 210 -22.81 -35.34 -11.05
C LEU A 210 -22.21 -34.29 -11.99
N ASP A 211 -22.46 -34.36 -13.31
CA ASP A 211 -21.97 -33.34 -14.25
C ASP A 211 -22.74 -32.02 -14.16
N THR A 212 -23.99 -32.06 -13.72
CA THR A 212 -24.83 -30.87 -13.54
C THR A 212 -24.54 -30.16 -12.21
N TYR A 213 -24.37 -30.93 -11.13
CA TYR A 213 -24.32 -30.38 -9.77
C TYR A 213 -22.94 -30.42 -9.10
N VAL A 214 -21.92 -31.00 -9.75
CA VAL A 214 -20.52 -30.93 -9.28
C VAL A 214 -19.70 -30.05 -10.21
N PRO A 215 -19.26 -28.86 -9.76
CA PRO A 215 -18.40 -28.00 -10.56
C PRO A 215 -17.12 -28.72 -11.01
N LYS A 216 -16.68 -28.47 -12.24
CA LYS A 216 -15.44 -29.02 -12.79
C LYS A 216 -14.26 -28.08 -12.54
N THR A 217 -13.05 -28.63 -12.41
CA THR A 217 -11.82 -27.83 -12.28
C THR A 217 -11.65 -26.91 -13.49
N THR A 218 -11.18 -25.68 -13.24
CA THR A 218 -10.89 -24.70 -14.29
C THR A 218 -9.39 -24.65 -14.57
N ARG A 219 -9.04 -24.33 -15.82
CA ARG A 219 -7.64 -24.21 -16.22
C ARG A 219 -7.03 -22.95 -15.59
N SER A 220 -6.03 -23.12 -14.72
CA SER A 220 -5.29 -21.99 -14.15
C SER A 220 -4.44 -21.31 -15.24
N SER A 221 -4.52 -19.97 -15.31
CA SER A 221 -3.67 -19.13 -16.19
C SER A 221 -2.16 -19.25 -15.91
N SER A 222 -1.77 -19.83 -14.77
CA SER A 222 -0.38 -19.87 -14.28
C SER A 222 0.37 -21.20 -14.55
N SER A 223 -0.19 -22.11 -15.36
CA SER A 223 0.25 -23.52 -15.34
C SER A 223 0.82 -24.10 -16.65
N PRO A 224 1.69 -23.42 -17.42
CA PRO A 224 2.52 -24.15 -18.38
C PRO A 224 3.69 -24.88 -17.69
N TYR A 225 4.07 -24.49 -16.46
CA TYR A 225 5.26 -25.01 -15.80
C TYR A 225 4.99 -26.19 -14.84
N PRO A 226 5.88 -27.20 -14.81
CA PRO A 226 5.86 -28.27 -13.82
C PRO A 226 5.82 -27.76 -12.37
N ARG A 227 5.23 -28.57 -11.46
CA ARG A 227 5.00 -28.23 -10.05
C ARG A 227 6.25 -27.71 -9.32
N HIS A 228 7.43 -28.27 -9.61
CA HIS A 228 8.68 -27.88 -8.96
C HIS A 228 9.13 -26.46 -9.37
N LEU A 229 9.01 -26.07 -10.64
CA LEU A 229 9.31 -24.70 -11.10
C LEU A 229 8.32 -23.68 -10.52
N ARG A 230 7.04 -24.05 -10.40
CA ARG A 230 6.03 -23.21 -9.74
C ARG A 230 6.35 -22.97 -8.26
N ILE A 231 6.86 -23.98 -7.56
CA ILE A 231 7.31 -23.85 -6.16
C ILE A 231 8.51 -22.89 -6.07
N LEU A 232 9.48 -23.01 -6.99
CA LEU A 232 10.66 -22.14 -7.03
C LEU A 232 10.29 -20.68 -7.32
N TYR A 233 9.43 -20.44 -8.32
CA TYR A 233 8.94 -19.09 -8.66
C TYR A 233 8.18 -18.44 -7.48
N ASN A 234 7.32 -19.20 -6.80
CA ASN A 234 6.63 -18.70 -5.61
C ASN A 234 7.60 -18.42 -4.47
N LYS A 235 8.70 -19.18 -4.36
CA LYS A 235 9.74 -18.97 -3.34
C LYS A 235 10.57 -17.71 -3.65
N SER A 236 10.97 -17.50 -4.91
CA SER A 236 11.70 -16.29 -5.30
C SER A 236 10.87 -15.02 -5.09
N ASN A 237 9.58 -15.06 -5.47
CA ASN A 237 8.66 -13.95 -5.22
C ASN A 237 8.52 -13.63 -3.72
N ARG A 238 8.44 -14.65 -2.85
CA ARG A 238 8.39 -14.43 -1.40
C ARG A 238 9.68 -13.78 -0.86
N ILE A 239 10.83 -14.20 -1.36
CA ILE A 239 12.13 -13.61 -0.98
C ILE A 239 12.22 -12.15 -1.44
N ALA A 240 11.86 -11.86 -2.69
CA ALA A 240 11.83 -10.50 -3.22
C ALA A 240 10.89 -9.59 -2.43
N MET A 241 9.67 -10.06 -2.13
CA MET A 241 8.70 -9.32 -1.30
C MET A 241 9.19 -9.08 0.12
N ARG A 242 9.94 -10.03 0.70
CA ARG A 242 10.57 -9.87 2.02
C ARG A 242 11.65 -8.79 1.98
N ALA A 243 12.56 -8.84 1.01
CA ALA A 243 13.64 -7.86 0.85
C ALA A 243 13.08 -6.43 0.65
N LEU A 244 12.04 -6.30 -0.18
CA LEU A 244 11.32 -5.03 -0.37
C LEU A 244 10.70 -4.51 0.93
N ARG A 245 10.09 -5.40 1.74
CA ARG A 245 9.54 -5.02 3.04
C ARG A 245 10.65 -4.54 3.99
N GLU A 246 11.77 -5.24 4.07
CA GLU A 246 12.90 -4.87 4.92
C GLU A 246 13.51 -3.51 4.51
N HIS A 247 13.61 -3.24 3.19
CA HIS A 247 14.01 -1.92 2.69
C HIS A 247 13.03 -0.82 3.13
N ASN A 248 11.73 -1.02 2.94
CA ASN A 248 10.71 -0.04 3.35
C ASN A 248 10.76 0.26 4.85
N VAL A 249 10.94 -0.77 5.70
CA VAL A 249 11.11 -0.60 7.15
C VAL A 249 12.35 0.26 7.47
N ARG A 250 13.48 0.03 6.79
CA ARG A 250 14.70 0.85 6.99
C ARG A 250 14.47 2.32 6.64
N VAL A 251 13.81 2.60 5.52
CA VAL A 251 13.48 3.97 5.10
C VAL A 251 12.54 4.64 6.11
N GLU A 252 11.49 3.95 6.54
CA GLU A 252 10.53 4.44 7.52
C GLU A 252 11.24 4.79 8.85
N ASN A 253 12.06 3.89 9.39
CA ASN A 253 12.77 4.10 10.64
C ASN A 253 13.77 5.27 10.55
N LYS A 254 14.47 5.40 9.41
CA LYS A 254 15.40 6.52 9.19
C LYS A 254 14.69 7.88 9.27
N ILE A 255 13.49 7.98 8.68
CA ILE A 255 12.71 9.22 8.67
C ILE A 255 12.18 9.55 10.07
N VAL A 256 11.70 8.55 10.81
CA VAL A 256 11.23 8.75 12.19
C VAL A 256 12.37 9.24 13.09
N ASN A 257 13.52 8.58 13.03
CA ASN A 257 14.69 8.93 13.84
C ASN A 257 15.30 10.28 13.47
N SER A 258 15.05 10.79 12.26
CA SER A 258 15.58 12.09 11.82
C SER A 258 14.90 13.30 12.46
N ASN A 259 13.78 13.10 13.20
CA ASN A 259 12.94 14.17 13.76
C ASN A 259 12.48 15.25 12.75
N ASN A 260 12.64 15.01 11.45
CA ASN A 260 12.26 15.95 10.40
C ASN A 260 10.77 15.82 10.07
N ALA A 261 9.97 16.70 10.65
CA ALA A 261 8.52 16.71 10.44
C ALA A 261 8.14 16.78 8.95
N LYS A 262 8.82 17.61 8.14
CA LYS A 262 8.51 17.77 6.70
C LYS A 262 8.73 16.46 5.93
N ALA A 263 9.84 15.77 6.20
CA ALA A 263 10.12 14.46 5.60
C ALA A 263 9.09 13.40 6.03
N PHE A 264 8.72 13.39 7.32
CA PHE A 264 7.69 12.50 7.84
C PHE A 264 6.32 12.74 7.19
N PHE A 265 5.90 14.01 7.05
CA PHE A 265 4.65 14.37 6.39
C PHE A 265 4.66 13.99 4.90
N ALA A 266 5.79 14.17 4.21
CA ALA A 266 5.94 13.76 2.81
C ALA A 266 5.81 12.24 2.64
N LEU A 267 6.47 11.45 3.50
CA LEU A 267 6.34 10.00 3.53
C LEU A 267 4.89 9.58 3.79
N CYS A 268 4.23 10.19 4.78
CA CYS A 268 2.84 9.90 5.06
C CYS A 268 1.93 10.24 3.88
N LYS A 269 2.17 11.36 3.18
CA LYS A 269 1.34 11.78 2.04
C LYS A 269 1.49 10.85 0.84
N THR A 270 2.70 10.36 0.56
CA THR A 270 2.94 9.38 -0.52
C THR A 270 2.27 8.03 -0.21
N ARG A 271 2.32 7.60 1.06
CA ARG A 271 1.78 6.32 1.52
C ARG A 271 0.26 6.33 1.74
N LEU A 272 -0.30 7.40 2.29
CA LEU A 272 -1.73 7.52 2.62
C LEU A 272 -2.60 8.02 1.46
N LYS A 273 -1.99 8.44 0.34
CA LYS A 273 -2.76 8.63 -0.90
C LYS A 273 -3.38 7.30 -1.27
N SER A 274 -4.70 7.29 -1.45
CA SER A 274 -5.36 6.20 -2.18
C SER A 274 -4.60 6.01 -3.49
N THR A 275 -4.18 4.78 -3.81
CA THR A 275 -3.87 4.44 -5.20
C THR A 275 -5.14 4.70 -5.98
N SER A 276 -5.24 5.90 -6.55
CA SER A 276 -6.19 6.15 -7.59
C SER A 276 -5.74 5.26 -8.74
N ASN A 277 -6.45 4.16 -8.98
CA ASN A 277 -6.92 4.02 -10.35
C ASN A 277 -7.60 5.35 -10.64
N ALA A 278 -6.99 6.15 -11.52
CA ALA A 278 -7.37 7.53 -11.76
C ALA A 278 -8.89 7.64 -11.77
N SER A 279 -9.45 8.52 -10.93
CA SER A 279 -10.83 8.96 -11.17
C SER A 279 -10.90 9.44 -12.62
N PRO A 280 -12.00 9.15 -13.36
CA PRO A 280 -12.18 9.74 -14.68
C PRO A 280 -11.95 11.25 -14.54
N GLY A 281 -11.16 11.83 -15.46
CA GLY A 281 -10.83 13.25 -15.43
C GLY A 281 -12.09 14.09 -15.24
N ILE A 282 -11.96 15.21 -14.52
CA ILE A 282 -13.09 16.13 -14.29
C ILE A 282 -13.64 16.50 -15.66
N ILE A 283 -14.92 16.22 -15.88
CA ILE A 283 -15.60 16.53 -17.14
C ILE A 283 -16.15 17.96 -17.00
N ASP A 284 -15.84 18.84 -17.95
CA ASP A 284 -16.42 20.19 -17.97
C ASP A 284 -17.90 20.18 -18.38
N LEU A 285 -18.55 21.35 -18.35
CA LEU A 285 -19.95 21.54 -18.73
C LEU A 285 -20.25 21.19 -20.21
N THR A 286 -19.21 21.01 -21.03
CA THR A 286 -19.29 20.62 -22.45
C THR A 286 -19.03 19.14 -22.68
N GLY A 287 -18.74 18.36 -21.62
CA GLY A 287 -18.45 16.93 -21.73
C GLY A 287 -16.98 16.59 -21.95
N LYS A 288 -16.05 17.57 -21.88
CA LYS A 288 -14.62 17.36 -22.15
C LYS A 288 -13.86 16.96 -20.88
N SER A 289 -13.04 15.91 -20.98
CA SER A 289 -12.20 15.42 -19.88
C SER A 289 -10.99 16.34 -19.64
N ILE A 290 -10.87 16.86 -18.42
CA ILE A 290 -9.85 17.82 -18.02
C ILE A 290 -8.74 17.15 -17.20
N VAL A 291 -7.50 17.31 -17.65
CA VAL A 291 -6.33 16.64 -17.07
C VAL A 291 -5.39 17.61 -16.36
N THR A 292 -5.18 18.83 -16.90
CA THR A 292 -4.21 19.81 -16.35
C THR A 292 -4.81 20.65 -15.22
N ASP A 293 -3.97 21.10 -14.28
CA ASP A 293 -4.42 21.90 -13.13
C ASP A 293 -4.87 23.32 -13.53
N ARG A 294 -4.31 23.87 -14.63
CA ARG A 294 -4.74 25.15 -15.22
C ARG A 294 -6.18 25.06 -15.75
N ASP A 295 -6.47 23.98 -16.48
CA ASP A 295 -7.80 23.77 -17.07
C ASP A 295 -8.86 23.46 -16.01
N LYS A 296 -8.49 22.78 -14.91
CA LYS A 296 -9.37 22.57 -13.75
C LYS A 296 -9.75 23.88 -13.09
N ALA A 297 -8.80 24.79 -12.89
CA ALA A 297 -9.06 26.10 -12.31
C ALA A 297 -10.00 26.94 -13.20
N HIS A 298 -9.81 26.87 -14.52
CA HIS A 298 -10.67 27.57 -15.47
C HIS A 298 -12.10 27.00 -15.49
N ALA A 299 -12.26 25.68 -15.53
CA ALA A 299 -13.57 25.03 -15.47
C ALA A 299 -14.31 25.30 -14.16
N PHE A 300 -13.59 25.34 -13.05
CA PHE A 300 -14.15 25.70 -11.74
C PHE A 300 -14.63 27.15 -11.71
N SER A 301 -13.87 28.08 -12.32
CA SER A 301 -14.26 29.50 -12.46
C SER A 301 -15.51 29.67 -13.31
N LEU A 302 -15.62 28.96 -14.43
CA LEU A 302 -16.80 29.01 -15.31
C LEU A 302 -18.05 28.43 -14.65
N TYR A 303 -17.90 27.31 -13.93
CA TYR A 303 -19.00 26.75 -13.15
C TYR A 303 -19.48 27.73 -12.08
N PHE A 304 -18.57 28.32 -11.31
CA PHE A 304 -18.92 29.32 -10.29
C PHE A 304 -19.61 30.54 -10.90
N ALA A 305 -19.14 31.04 -12.04
CA ALA A 305 -19.80 32.13 -12.75
C ALA A 305 -21.21 31.75 -13.21
N SER A 306 -21.43 30.52 -13.66
CA SER A 306 -22.75 30.05 -14.12
C SER A 306 -23.81 29.93 -13.01
N VAL A 307 -23.38 29.72 -11.76
CA VAL A 307 -24.27 29.61 -10.59
C VAL A 307 -24.28 30.86 -9.71
N SER A 308 -23.52 31.89 -10.10
CA SER A 308 -23.50 33.18 -9.42
C SER A 308 -24.69 34.02 -9.89
N THR A 309 -25.71 34.17 -9.04
CA THR A 309 -26.78 35.15 -9.27
C THR A 309 -26.20 36.57 -9.21
N PRO A 310 -26.38 37.42 -10.24
CA PRO A 310 -26.08 38.83 -10.13
C PRO A 310 -26.93 39.44 -9.00
N PRO A 311 -26.43 40.46 -8.28
CA PRO A 311 -27.11 41.02 -7.11
C PRO A 311 -28.43 41.67 -7.55
N LEU A 312 -29.55 40.99 -7.29
CA LEU A 312 -30.90 41.51 -7.51
C LEU A 312 -31.27 42.44 -6.35
N HIS A 313 -31.16 43.75 -6.59
CA HIS A 313 -31.89 44.76 -5.82
C HIS A 313 -33.38 44.71 -6.21
N ALA A 314 -34.15 43.76 -5.68
CA ALA A 314 -35.63 43.78 -5.74
C ALA A 314 -36.25 42.85 -4.66
N PRO A 315 -37.44 43.17 -4.13
CA PRO A 315 -37.98 42.52 -2.93
C PRO A 315 -38.46 41.08 -3.19
N LEU A 316 -38.25 40.23 -2.20
CA LEU A 316 -38.49 38.78 -2.23
C LEU A 316 -39.97 38.43 -2.52
N LEU A 317 -40.22 37.64 -3.56
CA LEU A 317 -41.49 36.94 -3.78
C LEU A 317 -41.56 35.68 -2.87
N PRO A 318 -42.75 35.29 -2.39
CA PRO A 318 -42.91 34.14 -1.50
C PRO A 318 -42.65 32.81 -2.23
N PRO A 319 -42.10 31.80 -1.55
CA PRO A 319 -41.61 30.59 -2.20
C PRO A 319 -42.75 29.63 -2.56
N THR A 320 -42.75 29.13 -3.80
CA THR A 320 -43.53 27.95 -4.22
C THR A 320 -42.76 26.66 -3.88
N PRO A 321 -43.42 25.62 -3.34
CA PRO A 321 -42.73 24.39 -2.93
C PRO A 321 -42.45 23.48 -4.14
N SER A 322 -41.18 23.10 -4.30
CA SER A 322 -40.72 22.04 -5.20
C SER A 322 -40.77 20.67 -4.48
N PRO A 323 -41.03 19.53 -5.18
CA PRO A 323 -41.21 18.21 -4.55
C PRO A 323 -39.91 17.57 -4.03
N HIS A 324 -38.74 18.18 -4.25
CA HIS A 324 -37.45 17.66 -3.81
C HIS A 324 -36.69 18.73 -3.03
N GLN A 325 -37.29 19.19 -1.94
CA GLN A 325 -36.62 20.06 -0.99
C GLN A 325 -35.64 19.21 -0.17
N THR A 326 -34.39 19.08 -0.63
CA THR A 326 -33.29 18.63 0.22
C THR A 326 -33.24 19.60 1.38
N SER A 327 -33.47 19.14 2.62
CA SER A 327 -33.57 20.07 3.73
C SER A 327 -32.24 20.79 3.91
N LEU A 328 -32.27 22.08 4.23
CA LEU A 328 -31.07 22.90 4.49
C LEU A 328 -30.12 22.24 5.52
N PHE A 329 -30.64 21.32 6.34
CA PHE A 329 -29.92 20.59 7.38
C PHE A 329 -29.17 19.35 6.88
N ASP A 330 -29.44 18.85 5.67
CA ASP A 330 -28.72 17.68 5.10
C ASP A 330 -27.34 18.04 4.52
N LEU A 331 -27.04 19.35 4.40
CA LEU A 331 -25.75 19.86 3.96
C LEU A 331 -24.79 20.03 5.16
N PRO A 332 -23.54 19.51 5.10
CA PRO A 332 -22.58 19.70 6.18
C PRO A 332 -22.24 21.19 6.35
N TYR A 333 -22.64 21.80 7.47
CA TYR A 333 -22.23 23.15 7.81
C TYR A 333 -20.82 23.11 8.42
N LEU A 334 -19.85 23.73 7.74
CA LEU A 334 -18.42 23.69 8.14
C LEU A 334 -17.91 22.26 8.42
N GLY A 335 -18.44 21.25 7.71
CA GLY A 335 -18.04 19.85 7.89
C GLY A 335 -18.70 19.10 9.06
N VAL A 336 -19.63 19.71 9.78
CA VAL A 336 -20.49 19.05 10.79
C VAL A 336 -21.86 18.78 10.18
N ILE A 337 -22.37 17.55 10.37
CA ILE A 337 -23.71 17.18 9.89
C ILE A 337 -24.69 17.50 11.00
N MET A 338 -25.62 18.40 10.72
CA MET A 338 -26.67 18.82 11.65
C MET A 338 -27.93 18.03 11.32
N GLN A 339 -28.72 17.68 12.34
CA GLN A 339 -30.04 17.10 12.14
C GLN A 339 -31.08 18.05 12.75
N PRO A 340 -32.33 18.10 12.24
CA PRO A 340 -33.39 18.89 12.86
C PRO A 340 -33.62 18.54 14.35
N SER A 341 -33.35 17.28 14.71
CA SER A 341 -33.40 16.81 16.10
C SER A 341 -32.22 17.28 16.99
N LEU A 342 -31.23 17.97 16.41
CA LEU A 342 -29.94 18.33 17.01
C LEU A 342 -29.19 17.14 17.62
N LYS A 343 -29.48 15.92 17.14
CA LYS A 343 -28.70 14.73 17.43
C LYS A 343 -27.49 14.68 16.49
N PHE A 344 -26.37 14.20 17.03
CA PHE A 344 -25.11 14.06 16.29
C PHE A 344 -24.75 12.60 16.01
N SER A 345 -25.70 11.67 16.12
CA SER A 345 -25.46 10.23 15.90
C SER A 345 -24.90 9.95 14.51
N ASP A 346 -25.47 10.59 13.48
CA ASP A 346 -25.11 10.36 12.09
C ASP A 346 -23.75 10.99 11.77
N HIS A 347 -23.50 12.18 12.32
CA HIS A 347 -22.19 12.82 12.26
C HIS A 347 -21.12 11.92 12.87
N VAL A 348 -21.32 11.44 14.11
CA VAL A 348 -20.39 10.56 14.81
C VAL A 348 -20.19 9.24 14.05
N SER A 349 -21.25 8.66 13.48
CA SER A 349 -21.16 7.44 12.69
C SER A 349 -20.30 7.63 11.44
N LYS A 350 -20.59 8.64 10.62
CA LYS A 350 -19.82 8.96 9.41
C LYS A 350 -18.37 9.33 9.75
N LEU A 351 -18.15 10.11 10.80
CA LEU A 351 -16.82 10.52 11.26
C LEU A 351 -15.97 9.32 11.69
N THR A 352 -16.51 8.45 12.54
CA THR A 352 -15.80 7.26 13.02
C THR A 352 -15.54 6.26 11.90
N SER A 353 -16.46 6.09 10.96
CA SER A 353 -16.24 5.28 9.74
C SER A 353 -15.06 5.82 8.92
N LYS A 354 -15.03 7.12 8.66
CA LYS A 354 -13.93 7.80 7.96
C LYS A 354 -12.60 7.63 8.70
N ALA A 355 -12.59 7.80 10.02
CA ALA A 355 -11.40 7.62 10.84
C ALA A 355 -10.89 6.17 10.83
N ARG A 356 -11.78 5.17 10.96
CA ARG A 356 -11.44 3.74 10.85
C ARG A 356 -10.85 3.39 9.49
N SER A 357 -11.43 3.93 8.41
CA SER A 357 -10.87 3.77 7.06
C SER A 357 -9.44 4.30 6.98
N LYS A 358 -9.17 5.49 7.53
CA LYS A 358 -7.81 6.03 7.60
C LYS A 358 -6.85 5.18 8.43
N VAL A 359 -7.30 4.65 9.58
CA VAL A 359 -6.51 3.70 10.38
C VAL A 359 -6.16 2.46 9.55
N ASN A 360 -7.12 1.92 8.78
CA ASN A 360 -6.88 0.77 7.91
C ASN A 360 -5.84 1.06 6.83
N ILE A 361 -5.95 2.21 6.16
CA ILE A 361 -4.97 2.64 5.15
C ILE A 361 -3.59 2.78 5.79
N MET A 362 -3.48 3.47 6.93
CA MET A 362 -2.21 3.63 7.65
C MET A 362 -1.51 2.29 7.91
N PHE A 363 -2.21 1.29 8.44
CA PHE A 363 -1.61 -0.04 8.67
C PHE A 363 -1.36 -0.86 7.39
N LYS A 364 -1.97 -0.51 6.26
CA LYS A 364 -1.63 -1.11 4.95
C LYS A 364 -0.37 -0.49 4.37
N CYS A 365 -0.16 0.81 4.59
CA CYS A 365 0.87 1.56 3.89
C CYS A 365 2.21 1.60 4.62
N PHE A 366 2.21 1.44 5.95
CA PHE A 366 3.44 1.35 6.75
C PHE A 366 3.78 -0.09 7.13
N TYR A 367 5.07 -0.42 7.06
CA TYR A 367 5.59 -1.77 7.32
C TYR A 367 6.41 -1.89 8.60
N SER A 368 6.84 -0.76 9.17
CA SER A 368 7.67 -0.68 10.37
C SER A 368 7.02 -1.37 11.57
N ASN A 369 7.87 -1.77 12.50
CA ASN A 369 7.51 -2.31 13.81
C ASN A 369 7.75 -1.27 14.93
N ASP A 370 7.98 0.00 14.58
CA ASP A 370 8.15 1.09 15.54
C ASP A 370 6.80 1.70 15.95
N PRO A 371 6.40 1.63 17.24
CA PRO A 371 5.15 2.22 17.71
C PRO A 371 5.10 3.75 17.55
N LEU A 372 6.25 4.45 17.59
CA LEU A 372 6.31 5.91 17.50
C LEU A 372 5.85 6.40 16.12
N LEU A 373 6.25 5.71 15.04
CA LEU A 373 5.79 5.99 13.68
C LEU A 373 4.25 6.05 13.61
N TYR A 374 3.60 5.00 14.12
CA TYR A 374 2.15 4.88 14.08
C TYR A 374 1.47 5.92 14.96
N LEU A 375 2.05 6.22 16.13
CA LEU A 375 1.56 7.27 17.02
C LEU A 375 1.59 8.64 16.35
N GLN A 376 2.73 9.01 15.74
CA GLN A 376 2.87 10.27 15.01
C GLN A 376 1.87 10.35 13.83
N ALA A 377 1.70 9.27 13.08
CA ALA A 377 0.77 9.23 11.96
C ALA A 377 -0.70 9.35 12.41
N PHE A 378 -1.08 8.67 13.49
CA PHE A 378 -2.42 8.79 14.08
C PHE A 378 -2.68 10.22 14.53
N ASN A 379 -1.71 10.81 15.22
CA ASN A 379 -1.76 12.17 15.76
C ASN A 379 -1.88 13.25 14.68
N ALA A 380 -1.27 13.02 13.52
CA ALA A 380 -1.27 13.95 12.39
C ALA A 380 -2.52 13.84 11.49
N PHE A 381 -3.01 12.63 11.22
CA PHE A 381 -4.00 12.41 10.15
C PHE A 381 -5.38 11.93 10.60
N ILE A 382 -5.47 11.32 11.78
CA ILE A 382 -6.69 10.65 12.27
C ILE A 382 -7.26 11.40 13.46
N ARG A 383 -6.42 11.74 14.44
CA ARG A 383 -6.84 12.44 15.65
C ARG A 383 -7.48 13.81 15.37
N PRO A 384 -6.97 14.66 14.45
CA PRO A 384 -7.62 15.93 14.14
C PRO A 384 -9.04 15.77 13.60
N LEU A 385 -9.34 14.68 12.88
CA LEU A 385 -10.70 14.39 12.43
C LEU A 385 -11.64 14.16 13.61
N LEU A 386 -11.18 13.40 14.61
CA LEU A 386 -11.95 13.05 15.80
C LEU A 386 -12.11 14.23 16.79
N GLU A 387 -11.28 15.26 16.65
CA GLU A 387 -11.22 16.42 17.55
C GLU A 387 -11.86 17.68 16.97
N TYR A 388 -11.99 17.75 15.65
CA TYR A 388 -12.56 18.88 14.94
C TYR A 388 -13.99 19.17 15.40
N CYS A 389 -14.26 20.44 15.76
CA CYS A 389 -15.57 20.93 16.19
C CYS A 389 -16.23 20.15 17.33
N THR A 390 -15.45 19.45 18.17
CA THR A 390 -15.99 18.68 19.30
C THR A 390 -16.82 19.51 20.28
N VAL A 391 -16.51 20.80 20.42
CA VAL A 391 -17.30 21.79 21.18
C VAL A 391 -18.77 21.81 20.75
N VAL A 392 -19.07 21.52 19.49
CA VAL A 392 -20.45 21.49 18.97
C VAL A 392 -21.09 20.12 19.20
N TRP A 393 -20.46 19.05 18.71
CA TRP A 393 -21.12 17.74 18.57
C TRP A 393 -20.82 16.71 19.67
N SER A 394 -19.97 17.05 20.67
CA SER A 394 -19.47 16.09 21.67
C SER A 394 -20.57 15.14 22.19
N PRO A 395 -20.36 13.81 22.08
CA PRO A 395 -21.42 12.84 22.31
C PRO A 395 -21.82 12.80 23.78
N ARG A 396 -23.13 12.89 24.02
CA ARG A 396 -23.70 12.80 25.37
C ARG A 396 -23.73 11.37 25.90
N THR A 397 -24.12 10.41 25.07
CA THR A 397 -24.36 9.04 25.52
C THR A 397 -23.05 8.27 25.60
N VAL A 398 -22.92 7.44 26.64
CA VAL A 398 -21.79 6.53 26.81
C VAL A 398 -21.58 5.66 25.56
N LYS A 399 -22.67 5.27 24.89
CA LYS A 399 -22.62 4.53 23.62
C LYS A 399 -21.90 5.29 22.52
N LEU A 400 -22.28 6.54 22.24
CA LEU A 400 -21.65 7.34 21.18
C LEU A 400 -20.23 7.76 21.56
N ALA A 401 -19.98 8.08 22.82
CA ALA A 401 -18.63 8.38 23.34
C ALA A 401 -17.69 7.16 23.15
N ASN A 402 -18.16 5.96 23.50
CA ASN A 402 -17.42 4.73 23.25
C ASN A 402 -17.23 4.44 21.77
N PHE A 403 -18.15 4.83 20.89
CA PHE A 403 -17.99 4.63 19.45
C PHE A 403 -16.80 5.40 18.88
N VAL A 404 -16.61 6.64 19.35
CA VAL A 404 -15.44 7.48 19.06
C VAL A 404 -14.18 6.90 19.70
N GLU A 405 -14.23 6.57 21.00
CA GLU A 405 -13.11 5.99 21.73
C GLU A 405 -12.62 4.67 21.12
N ASN A 406 -13.54 3.88 20.53
CA ASN A 406 -13.22 2.61 19.91
C ASN A 406 -12.26 2.75 18.71
N VAL A 407 -12.21 3.93 18.07
CA VAL A 407 -11.21 4.20 17.02
C VAL A 407 -9.80 4.18 17.61
N GLN A 408 -9.60 4.85 18.74
CA GLN A 408 -8.32 4.86 19.46
C GLN A 408 -8.01 3.50 20.11
N ARG A 409 -9.01 2.81 20.68
CA ARG A 409 -8.84 1.44 21.20
C ARG A 409 -8.39 0.46 20.12
N ASN A 410 -9.01 0.52 18.94
CA ASN A 410 -8.64 -0.33 17.80
C ASN A 410 -7.23 0.00 17.30
N PHE A 411 -6.92 1.28 17.15
CA PHE A 411 -5.59 1.75 16.76
C PHE A 411 -4.50 1.21 17.70
N THR A 412 -4.60 1.51 19.01
CA THR A 412 -3.60 1.08 20.00
C THR A 412 -3.42 -0.44 20.04
N ARG A 413 -4.52 -1.21 19.98
CA ARG A 413 -4.45 -2.68 19.89
C ARG A 413 -3.67 -3.16 18.68
N ARG A 414 -3.87 -2.53 17.52
CA ARG A 414 -3.18 -2.89 16.28
C ARG A 414 -1.71 -2.48 16.27
N VAL A 415 -1.37 -1.36 16.90
CA VAL A 415 0.05 -0.96 17.09
C VAL A 415 0.77 -2.03 17.89
N PHE A 416 0.20 -2.45 19.02
CA PHE A 416 0.79 -3.49 19.87
C PHE A 416 1.02 -4.80 19.11
N PHE A 417 -0.01 -5.25 18.38
CA PHE A 417 0.12 -6.44 17.54
C PHE A 417 1.18 -6.29 16.42
N ARG A 418 1.18 -5.15 15.71
CA ARG A 418 2.12 -4.89 14.61
C ARG A 418 3.57 -4.82 15.09
N CYS A 419 3.79 -4.26 16.26
CA CYS A 419 5.12 -4.04 16.83
C CYS A 419 5.58 -5.19 17.74
N ALA A 420 4.85 -6.31 17.76
CA ALA A 420 5.12 -7.48 18.59
C ALA A 420 5.22 -7.17 20.10
N ILE A 421 4.44 -6.19 20.58
CA ILE A 421 4.35 -5.82 21.99
C ILE A 421 3.32 -6.73 22.67
N PRO A 422 3.61 -7.29 23.87
CA PRO A 422 2.68 -8.13 24.60
C PRO A 422 1.31 -7.49 24.77
N TYR A 423 0.26 -8.32 24.79
CA TYR A 423 -1.09 -7.83 25.03
C TYR A 423 -1.16 -7.08 26.37
N SER A 424 -1.83 -5.93 26.36
CA SER A 424 -2.10 -5.15 27.55
C SER A 424 -3.52 -4.54 27.50
N PRO A 425 -4.16 -4.33 28.65
CA PRO A 425 -5.41 -3.58 28.77
C PRO A 425 -5.34 -2.17 28.16
N TYR A 426 -6.50 -1.58 27.84
CA TYR A 426 -6.54 -0.27 27.17
C TYR A 426 -5.84 0.86 27.94
N PRO A 427 -6.03 1.02 29.26
CA PRO A 427 -5.32 2.06 30.02
C PRO A 427 -3.80 1.91 29.93
N ASP A 428 -3.29 0.69 30.02
CA ASP A 428 -1.85 0.43 29.97
C ASP A 428 -1.26 0.71 28.58
N ARG A 429 -2.03 0.40 27.51
CA ARG A 429 -1.65 0.80 26.14
C ARG A 429 -1.53 2.31 25.99
N LEU A 430 -2.42 3.08 26.62
CA LEU A 430 -2.37 4.54 26.59
C LEU A 430 -1.15 5.06 27.36
N ASN A 431 -0.86 4.50 28.53
CA ASN A 431 0.32 4.86 29.31
C ASN A 431 1.61 4.58 28.54
N PHE A 432 1.73 3.39 27.93
CA PHE A 432 2.89 3.02 27.10
C PHE A 432 3.09 3.99 25.93
N LEU A 433 2.01 4.40 25.26
CA LEU A 433 2.08 5.33 24.12
C LEU A 433 2.04 6.81 24.55
N SER A 434 2.02 7.11 25.85
CA SER A 434 1.87 8.47 26.39
C SER A 434 0.67 9.23 25.79
N MET A 435 -0.47 8.55 25.66
CA MET A 435 -1.71 9.09 25.08
C MET A 435 -2.76 9.37 26.15
N SER A 436 -3.52 10.45 26.01
CA SER A 436 -4.77 10.67 26.74
C SER A 436 -5.97 10.06 26.02
N THR A 437 -7.06 9.81 26.76
CA THR A 437 -8.33 9.35 26.17
C THR A 437 -8.93 10.44 25.27
N LEU A 438 -9.68 10.05 24.23
CA LEU A 438 -10.33 11.07 23.40
C LEU A 438 -11.42 11.82 24.18
N GLU A 439 -12.00 11.20 25.21
CA GLU A 439 -12.91 11.85 26.14
C GLU A 439 -12.25 13.00 26.91
N GLN A 440 -11.08 12.74 27.53
CA GLN A 440 -10.32 13.78 28.22
C GLN A 440 -9.93 14.90 27.25
N ARG A 441 -9.55 14.56 26.03
CA ARG A 441 -9.21 15.57 25.01
C ARG A 441 -10.41 16.44 24.63
N ARG A 442 -11.60 15.86 24.41
CA ARG A 442 -12.84 16.62 24.17
C ARG A 442 -13.17 17.55 25.33
N LEU A 443 -12.99 17.09 26.57
CA LEU A 443 -13.18 17.92 27.76
C LEU A 443 -12.21 19.12 27.78
N ILE A 444 -10.95 18.91 27.41
CA ILE A 444 -9.96 20.01 27.31
C ILE A 444 -10.40 21.03 26.25
N PHE A 445 -10.85 20.59 25.06
CA PHE A 445 -11.37 21.51 24.04
C PHE A 445 -12.56 22.32 24.54
N ASP A 446 -13.48 21.68 25.25
CA ASP A 446 -14.63 22.33 25.84
C ASP A 446 -14.21 23.41 26.86
N LEU A 447 -13.29 23.09 27.77
CA LEU A 447 -12.81 24.04 28.79
C LEU A 447 -11.98 25.18 28.19
N LEU A 448 -11.16 24.90 27.18
CA LEU A 448 -10.40 25.93 26.47
C LEU A 448 -11.31 26.90 25.73
N PHE A 449 -12.37 26.40 25.09
CA PHE A 449 -13.36 27.25 24.45
C PHE A 449 -14.06 28.12 25.50
N LEU A 450 -14.50 27.54 26.62
CA LEU A 450 -15.14 28.27 27.72
C LEU A 450 -14.24 29.39 28.26
N HIS A 451 -12.98 29.06 28.60
CA HIS A 451 -12.00 30.04 29.09
C HIS A 451 -11.86 31.21 28.12
N LYS A 452 -11.66 30.92 26.83
CA LYS A 452 -11.52 31.95 25.80
C LYS A 452 -12.78 32.81 25.65
N THR A 453 -13.97 32.24 25.78
CA THR A 453 -15.23 33.00 25.76
C THR A 453 -15.37 33.90 26.99
N ILE A 454 -15.05 33.41 28.20
CA ILE A 454 -15.13 34.21 29.44
C ILE A 454 -14.17 35.40 29.40
N HIS A 455 -12.98 35.19 28.83
CA HIS A 455 -11.96 36.23 28.68
C HIS A 455 -12.12 37.07 27.39
N ASN A 456 -13.27 36.98 26.70
CA ASN A 456 -13.59 37.76 25.50
C ASN A 456 -12.58 37.64 24.34
N PHE A 457 -11.90 36.49 24.20
CA PHE A 457 -11.08 36.20 23.03
C PHE A 457 -11.92 35.90 21.77
N TYR A 458 -13.23 35.72 21.93
CA TYR A 458 -14.18 35.51 20.84
C TYR A 458 -15.21 36.63 20.83
N SER A 459 -15.56 37.10 19.63
CA SER A 459 -16.66 38.04 19.39
C SER A 459 -18.03 37.35 19.52
N LEU A 460 -18.29 36.79 20.70
CA LEU A 460 -19.52 36.08 21.04
C LEU A 460 -20.13 36.74 22.29
N ASN A 461 -21.43 36.99 22.26
CA ASN A 461 -22.13 37.46 23.45
C ASN A 461 -22.22 36.33 24.49
N SER A 462 -21.28 36.30 25.43
CA SER A 462 -21.16 35.29 26.49
C SER A 462 -22.42 35.20 27.36
N ASN A 463 -23.16 36.29 27.51
CA ASN A 463 -24.40 36.34 28.28
C ASN A 463 -25.51 35.46 27.70
N LEU A 464 -25.45 35.13 26.41
CA LEU A 464 -26.37 34.18 25.76
C LEU A 464 -26.10 32.73 26.17
N LEU A 465 -24.89 32.41 26.63
CA LEU A 465 -24.48 31.05 26.98
C LEU A 465 -24.42 30.81 28.49
N PHE A 466 -23.95 31.80 29.26
CA PHE A 466 -23.74 31.69 30.71
C PHE A 466 -23.79 33.05 31.40
N LYS A 467 -24.16 33.04 32.68
CA LYS A 467 -24.05 34.16 33.62
C LYS A 467 -22.77 33.99 34.44
N ILE A 468 -21.91 34.99 34.45
CA ILE A 468 -20.70 35.04 35.28
C ILE A 468 -21.06 35.72 36.62
N SER A 469 -20.39 35.33 37.70
CA SER A 469 -20.51 35.93 39.03
C SER A 469 -20.47 37.49 38.98
N PRO A 470 -21.24 38.21 39.82
CA PRO A 470 -22.02 37.74 40.97
C PRO A 470 -23.32 37.02 40.58
N LEU A 471 -23.49 35.81 41.12
CA LEU A 471 -24.71 35.02 40.98
C LEU A 471 -25.65 35.34 42.15
N THR A 472 -26.96 35.32 41.92
CA THR A 472 -27.99 35.69 42.92
C THR A 472 -28.01 34.81 44.19
N ARG A 473 -27.31 33.67 44.20
CA ARG A 473 -27.13 32.81 45.38
C ARG A 473 -25.65 32.64 45.69
N ASN A 474 -25.25 33.08 46.89
CA ASN A 474 -23.94 32.78 47.45
C ASN A 474 -23.90 31.32 47.92
N LEU A 475 -23.07 30.49 47.26
CA LEU A 475 -22.77 29.12 47.67
C LEU A 475 -21.43 29.11 48.41
N ARG A 476 -21.19 28.14 49.30
CA ARG A 476 -19.97 28.07 50.13
C ARG A 476 -18.64 27.93 49.35
N ASN A 477 -18.69 27.80 48.03
CA ASN A 477 -17.54 27.61 47.15
C ASN A 477 -17.62 28.56 45.93
N THR A 478 -17.45 29.87 46.18
CA THR A 478 -17.59 30.95 45.20
C THR A 478 -16.23 31.54 44.83
N HIS A 479 -15.88 31.45 43.56
CA HIS A 479 -14.75 32.17 42.95
C HIS A 479 -15.27 33.19 41.91
N LYS A 480 -14.46 34.20 41.59
CA LYS A 480 -14.86 35.35 40.73
C LYS A 480 -15.31 34.94 39.32
N LEU A 481 -14.85 33.78 38.84
CA LEU A 481 -15.15 33.26 37.50
C LEU A 481 -16.22 32.16 37.51
N ARG A 482 -16.96 32.00 38.61
CA ARG A 482 -18.03 31.00 38.68
C ARG A 482 -19.11 31.32 37.66
N ILE A 483 -19.59 30.30 36.95
CA ILE A 483 -20.63 30.44 35.93
C ILE A 483 -21.92 29.68 36.29
N ALA A 484 -23.05 30.20 35.83
CA ALA A 484 -24.35 29.54 35.87
C ALA A 484 -25.04 29.62 34.51
N LEU A 485 -25.98 28.71 34.25
CA LEU A 485 -26.79 28.77 33.04
C LEU A 485 -27.81 29.92 33.14
N PRO A 486 -28.04 30.71 32.07
CA PRO A 486 -29.03 31.79 32.09
C PRO A 486 -30.47 31.25 32.04
N PHE A 487 -30.64 29.99 31.65
CA PHE A 487 -31.92 29.34 31.35
C PHE A 487 -31.97 27.93 31.95
N ALA A 488 -33.19 27.44 32.22
CA ALA A 488 -33.42 26.06 32.62
C ALA A 488 -33.25 25.14 31.41
N VAL A 489 -32.40 24.12 31.53
CA VAL A 489 -32.20 23.14 30.45
C VAL A 489 -32.92 21.85 30.83
N PRO A 490 -33.74 21.27 29.93
CA PRO A 490 -34.32 19.96 30.20
C PRO A 490 -33.21 18.94 30.43
N LYS A 491 -33.40 18.03 31.39
CA LYS A 491 -32.42 16.98 31.70
C LYS A 491 -32.01 16.17 30.46
N SER A 492 -32.83 16.12 29.41
CA SER A 492 -32.62 15.41 28.14
C SER A 492 -31.72 16.12 27.12
N HIS A 493 -31.38 17.41 27.28
CA HIS A 493 -30.46 18.12 26.38
C HIS A 493 -29.06 18.27 26.99
N SER A 494 -28.02 17.99 26.20
CA SER A 494 -26.61 18.15 26.58
C SER A 494 -25.94 19.08 25.59
N THR A 495 -26.00 20.37 25.89
CA THR A 495 -25.29 21.41 25.14
C THR A 495 -23.87 21.56 25.68
N PHE A 496 -23.04 22.29 24.92
CA PHE A 496 -21.74 22.74 25.38
C PHE A 496 -21.80 23.35 26.79
N ALA A 497 -22.72 24.29 27.02
CA ALA A 497 -22.84 24.99 28.30
C ALA A 497 -23.18 24.03 29.46
N THR A 498 -24.10 23.09 29.25
CA THR A 498 -24.49 22.17 30.33
C THR A 498 -23.38 21.23 30.80
N ARG A 499 -22.51 20.76 29.89
CA ARG A 499 -21.46 19.79 30.23
C ARG A 499 -20.20 20.42 30.79
N THR A 500 -19.98 21.73 30.58
CA THR A 500 -18.79 22.45 31.06
C THR A 500 -18.97 23.10 32.41
N VAL A 501 -20.18 23.61 32.73
CA VAL A 501 -20.44 24.39 33.96
C VAL A 501 -19.98 23.69 35.24
N GLN A 502 -20.33 22.41 35.41
CA GLN A 502 -19.94 21.66 36.61
C GLN A 502 -18.42 21.45 36.70
N ARG A 503 -17.77 21.19 35.55
CA ARG A 503 -16.32 20.94 35.49
C ARG A 503 -15.53 22.23 35.72
N TRP A 504 -15.98 23.34 35.14
CA TRP A 504 -15.38 24.67 35.31
C TRP A 504 -15.45 25.14 36.76
N ASN A 505 -16.63 25.06 37.37
CA ASN A 505 -16.84 25.50 38.75
C ASN A 505 -16.16 24.60 39.81
N ALA A 506 -15.56 23.49 39.39
CA ALA A 506 -14.77 22.58 40.23
C ALA A 506 -13.25 22.79 40.06
N LEU A 507 -12.83 23.68 39.17
CA LEU A 507 -11.43 24.07 39.05
C LEU A 507 -11.01 24.91 40.27
N PRO A 508 -9.77 24.75 40.76
CA PRO A 508 -9.26 25.47 41.93
C PRO A 508 -9.10 26.97 41.70
#